data_AF-A0A5P2UM38-F1
#
_entry.id   AF-A0A5P2UM38-F1
#
_cell.length_a   1.000
_cell.length_b   1.000
_cell.length_c   1.000
_cell.angle_alpha   90.00
_cell.angle_beta   90.00
_cell.angle_gamma   90.00
#
_symmetry.space_group_name_H-M   'P 1'
#
loop_
_entity.id
_entity.type
_entity.pdbx_description
1 polymer ?
#
loop_
_entity_poly.entity_id
_entity_poly.type
_entity_poly.pdbx_seq_one_letter_code
_entity_poly.pdbx_strand_id
1 'polypeptide(L)'
;MSDPYETTEAHLDRLLGRALNSFDLPDPLVERLGTALAHSSSLYTTHRSPATGAWRESHRHTYLLADGGSVSLWELAYRQESDRAVRYEVFASRAEIRPAVVRLFGEAPAEAALDPAPLPGDAEPGRDPAGLSALFAAADRCRREYTVEESADHARRVLRRAENADRPGAQVAARLRSAYGHRITQAFGTRASLPGGRDAGFSLYEHAFVLLDGAEVSLWEVEHTATPDGRHMCEVYESEEAARGAMRLRARVR
;
A
#
# COMPACT_ATOMS: atom_id res chain seq x y z
N MET A 1 -14.60 -17.16 -15.96
CA MET A 1 -15.86 -17.94 -15.87
C MET A 1 -15.98 -18.40 -14.44
N SER A 2 -16.96 -17.88 -13.70
CA SER A 2 -17.25 -18.36 -12.35
C SER A 2 -17.87 -19.75 -12.43
N ASP A 3 -17.40 -20.66 -11.58
CA ASP A 3 -17.94 -22.00 -11.43
C ASP A 3 -19.37 -21.90 -10.87
N PRO A 4 -20.41 -22.44 -11.55
CA PRO A 4 -21.81 -22.23 -11.16
C PRO A 4 -22.20 -22.83 -9.80
N TYR A 5 -21.29 -23.51 -9.10
CA TYR A 5 -21.49 -24.09 -7.77
C TYR A 5 -20.57 -23.51 -6.68
N GLU A 6 -19.84 -22.44 -6.97
CA GLU A 6 -19.00 -21.79 -5.99
C GLU A 6 -19.84 -21.10 -4.91
N THR A 7 -19.68 -21.52 -3.65
CA THR A 7 -20.30 -20.84 -2.51
C THR A 7 -19.68 -19.46 -2.30
N THR A 8 -20.43 -18.52 -1.73
CA THR A 8 -19.94 -17.17 -1.39
C THR A 8 -18.68 -17.20 -0.51
N GLU A 9 -18.63 -18.09 0.48
CA GLU A 9 -17.47 -18.29 1.36
C GLU A 9 -16.24 -18.77 0.57
N ALA A 10 -16.35 -19.86 -0.19
CA ALA A 10 -15.25 -20.34 -1.04
C ALA A 10 -14.76 -19.30 -2.06
N HIS A 11 -15.67 -18.48 -2.61
CA HIS A 11 -15.31 -17.39 -3.50
C HIS A 11 -14.45 -16.34 -2.79
N LEU A 12 -14.88 -15.93 -1.58
CA LEU A 12 -14.18 -14.95 -0.77
C LEU A 12 -12.80 -15.47 -0.34
N ASP A 13 -12.72 -16.71 0.15
CA ASP A 13 -11.46 -17.34 0.55
C ASP A 13 -10.47 -17.42 -0.62
N ARG A 14 -10.96 -17.78 -1.81
CA ARG A 14 -10.12 -17.80 -3.03
C ARG A 14 -9.64 -16.40 -3.39
N LEU A 15 -10.53 -15.40 -3.32
CA LEU A 15 -10.21 -14.01 -3.66
C LEU A 15 -9.15 -13.45 -2.70
N LEU A 16 -9.34 -13.62 -1.39
CA LEU A 16 -8.42 -13.13 -0.37
C LEU A 16 -7.11 -13.95 -0.32
N GLY A 17 -7.18 -15.26 -0.52
CA GLY A 17 -6.03 -16.15 -0.48
C GLY A 17 -5.07 -15.98 -1.67
N ARG A 18 -5.58 -15.57 -2.84
CA ARG A 18 -4.73 -15.30 -4.03
C ARG A 18 -4.23 -13.87 -4.11
N ALA A 19 -4.91 -12.93 -3.46
CA ALA A 19 -4.58 -11.52 -3.52
C ALA A 19 -3.31 -11.24 -2.72
N LEU A 20 -2.35 -10.58 -3.37
CA LEU A 20 -1.04 -10.26 -2.78
C LEU A 20 -1.13 -9.23 -1.66
N ASN A 21 -2.26 -8.54 -1.53
CA ASN A 21 -2.49 -7.44 -0.60
C ASN A 21 -3.81 -7.63 0.19
N SER A 22 -4.31 -8.85 0.32
CA SER A 22 -5.55 -9.10 1.10
C SER A 22 -5.44 -8.62 2.55
N PHE A 23 -4.22 -8.59 3.10
CA PHE A 23 -3.93 -8.04 4.42
C PHE A 23 -4.11 -6.51 4.52
N ASP A 24 -4.21 -5.78 3.40
CA ASP A 24 -4.42 -4.34 3.42
C ASP A 24 -5.89 -3.95 3.60
N LEU A 25 -6.81 -4.91 3.46
CA LEU A 25 -8.22 -4.66 3.67
C LEU A 25 -8.50 -4.31 5.14
N PRO A 26 -9.40 -3.34 5.42
CA PRO A 26 -9.79 -3.01 6.79
C PRO A 26 -10.42 -4.22 7.50
N ASP A 27 -10.03 -4.49 8.75
CA ASP A 27 -10.57 -5.61 9.53
C ASP A 27 -12.11 -5.57 9.63
N PRO A 28 -12.77 -4.41 9.87
CA PRO A 28 -14.23 -4.33 9.88
C PRO A 28 -14.86 -4.71 8.53
N LEU A 29 -14.15 -4.49 7.42
CA LEU A 29 -14.62 -4.89 6.10
C LEU A 29 -14.56 -6.41 5.95
N VAL A 30 -13.46 -7.04 6.37
CA VAL A 30 -13.27 -8.50 6.31
C VAL A 30 -14.25 -9.22 7.22
N GLU A 31 -14.45 -8.74 8.45
CA GLU A 31 -15.46 -9.28 9.38
C GLU A 31 -16.87 -9.20 8.79
N ARG A 32 -17.23 -8.06 8.19
CA ARG A 32 -18.53 -7.90 7.52
C ARG A 32 -18.67 -8.85 6.34
N LEU A 33 -17.64 -9.01 5.52
CA LEU A 33 -17.63 -9.95 4.39
C LEU A 33 -17.84 -11.41 4.83
N GLY A 34 -17.42 -11.77 6.05
CA GLY A 34 -17.72 -13.08 6.65
C GLY A 34 -19.21 -13.36 6.85
N THR A 35 -20.07 -12.34 6.79
CA THR A 35 -21.54 -12.46 6.87
C THR A 35 -22.22 -12.49 5.50
N ALA A 36 -21.45 -12.55 4.41
CA ALA A 36 -21.98 -12.49 3.05
C ALA A 36 -22.81 -13.74 2.71
N LEU A 37 -24.04 -13.52 2.24
CA LEU A 37 -24.99 -14.55 1.85
C LEU A 37 -24.88 -14.90 0.37
N ALA A 38 -24.63 -13.90 -0.47
CA ALA A 38 -24.54 -14.05 -1.92
C ALA A 38 -23.43 -13.15 -2.49
N HIS A 39 -22.91 -13.53 -3.66
CA HIS A 39 -21.94 -12.71 -4.38
C HIS A 39 -22.29 -12.61 -5.87
N SER A 40 -21.81 -11.55 -6.50
CA SER A 40 -21.82 -11.34 -7.95
C SER A 40 -20.47 -10.77 -8.38
N SER A 41 -19.91 -11.30 -9.48
CA SER A 41 -18.64 -10.84 -10.03
C SER A 41 -18.84 -10.34 -11.45
N SER A 42 -18.36 -9.14 -11.74
CA SER A 42 -18.43 -8.53 -13.06
C SER A 42 -17.07 -8.02 -13.50
N LEU A 43 -16.65 -8.37 -14.73
CA LEU A 43 -15.50 -7.75 -15.37
C LEU A 43 -15.81 -6.27 -15.63
N TYR A 44 -14.92 -5.39 -15.17
CA TYR A 44 -15.08 -3.96 -15.28
C TYR A 44 -14.28 -3.39 -16.46
N THR A 45 -12.99 -3.71 -16.54
CA THR A 45 -12.11 -3.27 -17.62
C THR A 45 -11.11 -4.36 -17.98
N THR A 46 -10.71 -4.38 -19.24
CA THR A 46 -9.62 -5.22 -19.75
C THR A 46 -8.67 -4.34 -20.54
N HIS A 47 -7.37 -4.50 -20.35
CA HIS A 47 -6.35 -3.79 -21.08
C HIS A 47 -5.23 -4.76 -21.45
N ARG A 48 -4.88 -4.77 -22.73
CA ARG A 48 -3.82 -5.62 -23.26
C ARG A 48 -2.94 -4.74 -24.13
N SER A 49 -1.66 -4.65 -23.77
CA SER A 49 -0.65 -4.01 -24.62
C SER A 49 0.01 -5.09 -25.47
N PRO A 50 -0.19 -5.10 -26.80
CA PRO A 50 0.46 -6.07 -27.67
C PRO A 50 1.97 -5.85 -27.75
N ALA A 51 2.43 -4.61 -27.61
CA ALA A 51 3.83 -4.22 -27.76
C ALA A 51 4.71 -4.72 -26.60
N THR A 52 4.20 -4.68 -25.38
CA THR A 52 4.93 -5.10 -24.15
C THR A 52 4.46 -6.45 -23.62
N GLY A 53 3.44 -7.07 -24.24
CA GLY A 53 2.82 -8.30 -23.74
C GLY A 53 2.11 -8.17 -22.38
N ALA A 54 2.07 -6.95 -21.83
CA ALA A 54 1.42 -6.60 -20.58
C ALA A 54 -0.09 -6.74 -20.69
N TRP A 55 -0.71 -7.27 -19.63
CA TRP A 55 -2.14 -7.50 -19.59
C TRP A 55 -2.66 -7.19 -18.19
N ARG A 56 -3.83 -6.57 -18.10
CA ARG A 56 -4.55 -6.34 -16.85
C ARG A 56 -6.06 -6.44 -17.06
N GLU A 57 -6.75 -6.94 -16.06
CA GLU A 57 -8.20 -6.97 -15.96
C GLU A 57 -8.61 -6.48 -14.57
N SER A 58 -9.62 -5.62 -14.51
CA SER A 58 -10.22 -5.21 -13.25
C SER A 58 -11.60 -5.84 -13.13
N HIS A 59 -11.86 -6.51 -12.01
CA HIS A 59 -13.15 -7.13 -11.69
C HIS A 59 -13.77 -6.43 -10.47
N ARG A 60 -15.09 -6.35 -10.45
CA ARG A 60 -15.86 -5.90 -9.28
C ARG A 60 -16.61 -7.09 -8.71
N HIS A 61 -16.38 -7.36 -7.43
CA HIS A 61 -17.05 -8.41 -6.66
C HIS A 61 -17.99 -7.74 -5.67
N THR A 62 -19.30 -7.92 -5.83
CA THR A 62 -20.31 -7.36 -4.94
C THR A 62 -20.91 -8.48 -4.09
N TYR A 63 -20.96 -8.26 -2.79
CA TYR A 63 -21.45 -9.20 -1.77
C TYR A 63 -22.71 -8.64 -1.12
N LEU A 64 -23.73 -9.47 -0.99
CA LEU A 64 -24.94 -9.19 -0.22
C LEU A 64 -24.76 -9.73 1.19
N LEU A 65 -24.95 -8.88 2.20
CA LEU A 65 -24.71 -9.20 3.61
C LEU A 65 -26.01 -9.64 4.32
N ALA A 66 -25.85 -10.30 5.46
CA ALA A 66 -26.96 -10.73 6.31
C ALA A 66 -27.79 -9.57 6.90
N ASP A 67 -27.19 -8.38 7.02
CA ASP A 67 -27.88 -7.15 7.44
C ASP A 67 -28.73 -6.50 6.33
N GLY A 68 -28.76 -7.10 5.13
CA GLY A 68 -29.43 -6.58 3.94
C GLY A 68 -28.64 -5.52 3.17
N GLY A 69 -27.46 -5.14 3.67
CA GLY A 69 -26.52 -4.24 2.99
C GLY A 69 -25.74 -4.93 1.89
N SER A 70 -24.98 -4.14 1.12
CA SER A 70 -24.03 -4.67 0.14
C SER A 70 -22.66 -4.01 0.28
N VAL A 71 -21.63 -4.79 -0.03
CA VAL A 71 -20.23 -4.37 -0.02
C VAL A 71 -19.61 -4.78 -1.35
N SER A 72 -18.70 -3.97 -1.89
CA SER A 72 -17.96 -4.33 -3.10
C SER A 72 -16.46 -4.34 -2.85
N LEU A 73 -15.79 -5.37 -3.38
CA LEU A 73 -14.34 -5.44 -3.51
C LEU A 73 -13.96 -5.29 -4.99
N TRP A 74 -12.78 -4.74 -5.21
CA TRP A 74 -12.22 -4.52 -6.54
C TRP A 74 -10.96 -5.35 -6.71
N GLU A 75 -10.96 -6.26 -7.67
CA GLU A 75 -9.80 -7.08 -8.01
C GLU A 75 -9.08 -6.51 -9.23
N LEU A 76 -7.75 -6.47 -9.18
CA LEU A 76 -6.87 -6.21 -10.31
C LEU A 76 -6.05 -7.48 -10.58
N ALA A 77 -6.40 -8.19 -11.65
CA ALA A 77 -5.62 -9.31 -12.18
C ALA A 77 -4.65 -8.79 -13.23
N TYR A 78 -3.37 -9.11 -13.14
CA TYR A 78 -2.39 -8.55 -14.06
C TYR A 78 -1.19 -9.45 -14.34
N ARG A 79 -0.54 -9.16 -15.47
CA ARG A 79 0.72 -9.77 -15.92
C ARG A 79 1.66 -8.68 -16.42
N GLN A 80 2.88 -8.67 -15.89
CA GLN A 80 3.94 -7.74 -16.29
C GLN A 80 4.75 -8.30 -17.46
N GLU A 81 5.41 -7.42 -18.22
CA GLU A 81 6.13 -7.72 -19.48
C GLU A 81 7.18 -8.84 -19.34
N SER A 82 7.86 -8.91 -18.20
CA SER A 82 8.94 -9.89 -17.96
C SER A 82 8.47 -11.22 -17.35
N ASP A 83 7.18 -11.37 -17.04
CA ASP A 83 6.67 -12.49 -16.27
C ASP A 83 5.41 -13.13 -16.89
N ARG A 84 5.36 -14.47 -16.86
CA ARG A 84 4.18 -15.23 -17.29
C ARG A 84 3.18 -15.45 -16.17
N ALA A 85 3.57 -15.26 -14.91
CA ALA A 85 2.70 -15.43 -13.76
C ALA A 85 1.63 -14.32 -13.68
N VAL A 86 0.39 -14.72 -13.46
CA VAL A 86 -0.71 -13.81 -13.18
C VAL A 86 -0.70 -13.48 -11.69
N ARG A 87 -0.77 -12.19 -11.38
CA ARG A 87 -0.86 -11.66 -10.01
C ARG A 87 -2.23 -11.03 -9.79
N TYR A 88 -2.64 -11.00 -8.52
CA TYR A 88 -3.92 -10.48 -8.10
C TYR A 88 -3.72 -9.50 -6.96
N GLU A 89 -4.34 -8.32 -7.05
CA GLU A 89 -4.47 -7.36 -5.96
C GLU A 89 -5.95 -7.05 -5.73
N VAL A 90 -6.37 -6.85 -4.49
CA VAL A 90 -7.76 -6.58 -4.10
C VAL A 90 -7.83 -5.30 -3.28
N PHE A 91 -8.85 -4.50 -3.55
CA PHE A 91 -9.04 -3.17 -2.97
C PHE A 91 -10.46 -3.00 -2.42
N ALA A 92 -10.59 -2.18 -1.39
CA ALA A 92 -11.90 -1.85 -0.81
C ALA A 92 -12.70 -0.90 -1.71
N SER A 93 -12.00 -0.02 -2.46
CA SER A 93 -12.64 0.94 -3.35
C SER A 93 -12.05 0.95 -4.77
N ARG A 94 -12.85 1.46 -5.72
CA ARG A 94 -12.39 1.66 -7.11
C ARG A 94 -11.25 2.66 -7.19
N ALA A 95 -11.24 3.66 -6.30
CA ALA A 95 -10.28 4.76 -6.33
C ALA A 95 -8.84 4.27 -6.14
N GLU A 96 -8.66 3.17 -5.40
CA GLU A 96 -7.36 2.55 -5.11
C GLU A 96 -6.77 1.77 -6.30
N ILE A 97 -7.58 1.37 -7.28
CA ILE A 97 -7.06 0.68 -8.48
C ILE A 97 -6.18 1.61 -9.32
N ARG A 98 -6.54 2.89 -9.42
CA ARG A 98 -5.82 3.86 -10.24
C ARG A 98 -4.35 4.03 -9.81
N PRO A 99 -4.04 4.33 -8.53
CA PRO A 99 -2.65 4.42 -8.08
C PRO A 99 -1.92 3.08 -8.20
N ALA A 100 -2.61 1.94 -8.00
CA ALA A 100 -2.00 0.62 -8.22
C ALA A 100 -1.59 0.41 -9.69
N VAL A 101 -2.42 0.79 -10.65
CA VAL A 101 -2.09 0.71 -12.09
C VAL A 101 -0.89 1.59 -12.43
N VAL A 102 -0.85 2.83 -11.91
CA VAL A 102 0.30 3.74 -12.11
C VAL A 102 1.58 3.13 -11.53
N ARG A 103 1.52 2.57 -10.31
CA ARG A 103 2.65 1.90 -9.65
C ARG A 103 3.16 0.69 -10.44
N LEU A 104 2.26 -0.12 -11.00
CA LEU A 104 2.59 -1.39 -11.65
C LEU A 104 3.04 -1.25 -13.10
N PHE A 105 2.49 -0.28 -13.83
CA PHE A 105 2.69 -0.13 -15.27
C PHE A 105 3.36 1.18 -15.67
N GLY A 106 3.52 2.14 -14.76
CA GLY A 106 4.02 3.48 -15.10
C GLY A 106 3.09 4.26 -16.04
N GLU A 107 1.91 3.73 -16.33
CA GLU A 107 0.91 4.33 -17.22
C GLU A 107 -0.04 5.19 -16.40
N ALA A 108 -0.01 6.51 -16.62
CA ALA A 108 -1.16 7.35 -16.32
C ALA A 108 -2.23 7.10 -17.39
N PRO A 109 -3.49 6.74 -17.05
CA PRO A 109 -4.53 6.58 -18.05
C PRO A 109 -4.73 7.92 -18.77
N ALA A 110 -4.61 7.92 -20.10
CA ALA A 110 -4.98 9.05 -20.91
C ALA A 110 -6.51 9.17 -20.96
N GLU A 111 -7.07 10.13 -20.23
CA GLU A 111 -8.22 10.87 -20.74
C GLU A 111 -8.37 12.26 -20.07
N ALA A 112 -8.58 13.24 -20.95
CA ALA A 112 -8.98 14.63 -20.77
C ALA A 112 -8.08 15.57 -19.94
N ALA A 113 -7.06 16.11 -20.63
CA ALA A 113 -6.61 17.47 -20.38
C ALA A 113 -7.74 18.47 -20.71
N LEU A 114 -7.94 19.45 -19.82
CA LEU A 114 -8.57 20.78 -19.92
C LEU A 114 -8.80 21.19 -18.44
N ASP A 115 -8.26 22.24 -17.85
CA ASP A 115 -7.68 23.50 -18.34
C ASP A 115 -6.88 24.16 -17.15
N PRO A 116 -6.37 25.41 -17.20
CA PRO A 116 -4.96 25.71 -16.98
C PRO A 116 -4.65 26.44 -15.65
N ALA A 117 -3.38 26.42 -15.27
CA ALA A 117 -2.83 27.18 -14.15
C ALA A 117 -2.85 28.71 -14.42
N PRO A 118 -3.12 29.56 -13.41
CA PRO A 118 -2.80 30.98 -13.46
C PRO A 118 -1.36 31.24 -12.96
N LEU A 119 -0.65 32.07 -13.73
CA LEU A 119 0.70 32.59 -13.45
C LEU A 119 0.70 33.67 -12.33
N PRO A 120 1.86 33.97 -11.73
CA PRO A 120 2.00 34.78 -10.52
C PRO A 120 1.96 36.29 -10.80
N GLY A 121 1.44 37.07 -9.85
CA GLY A 121 1.46 38.53 -9.85
C GLY A 121 2.30 39.10 -8.71
N ASP A 122 3.05 40.16 -9.01
CA ASP A 122 4.14 40.76 -8.23
C ASP A 122 3.74 41.55 -6.95
N ALA A 123 4.65 41.46 -5.98
CA ALA A 123 5.11 42.29 -4.84
C ALA A 123 4.41 43.64 -4.48
N GLU A 124 3.90 43.84 -3.24
CA GLU A 124 4.54 44.37 -1.97
C GLU A 124 4.10 45.84 -1.70
N PRO A 125 4.26 46.49 -0.50
CA PRO A 125 4.98 46.06 0.72
C PRO A 125 4.26 46.30 2.08
N GLY A 126 4.81 45.69 3.12
CA GLY A 126 5.12 46.43 4.36
C GLY A 126 4.38 46.04 5.64
N ARG A 127 4.99 45.14 6.43
CA ARG A 127 5.16 45.35 7.87
C ARG A 127 6.20 44.36 8.43
N ASP A 128 7.24 44.92 9.05
CA ASP A 128 8.33 44.24 9.74
C ASP A 128 7.88 43.13 10.73
N PRO A 129 8.25 41.84 10.48
CA PRO A 129 8.09 40.75 11.42
C PRO A 129 9.44 40.08 11.76
N ALA A 130 10.54 40.83 11.79
CA ALA A 130 11.87 40.26 12.06
C ALA A 130 11.98 39.62 13.46
N GLY A 131 11.16 40.06 14.43
CA GLY A 131 11.12 39.51 15.78
C GLY A 131 10.30 38.23 15.96
N LEU A 132 9.30 37.96 15.11
CA LEU A 132 8.49 36.73 15.19
C LEU A 132 9.04 35.60 14.32
N SER A 133 9.73 35.90 13.22
CA SER A 133 10.32 34.87 12.35
C SER A 133 11.40 34.03 13.03
N ALA A 134 12.14 34.57 14.01
CA ALA A 134 13.15 33.80 14.74
C ALA A 134 12.54 32.72 15.66
N LEU A 135 11.31 32.93 16.16
CA LEU A 135 10.57 31.93 16.95
C LEU A 135 9.93 30.85 16.05
N PHE A 136 9.56 31.18 14.82
CA PHE A 136 9.05 30.22 13.84
C PHE A 136 10.16 29.48 13.07
N ALA A 137 11.34 30.08 12.89
CA ALA A 137 12.49 29.45 12.24
C ALA A 137 13.11 28.32 13.09
N ALA A 138 12.93 28.36 14.42
CA ALA A 138 13.25 27.22 15.29
C ALA A 138 12.19 26.10 15.24
N ALA A 139 11.00 26.40 14.72
CA ALA A 139 9.91 25.44 14.50
C ALA A 139 9.90 24.83 13.10
N ASP A 140 10.96 25.07 12.30
CA ASP A 140 11.21 24.39 11.02
C ASP A 140 11.85 23.00 11.19
N ARG A 141 11.43 22.27 12.23
CA ARG A 141 11.33 20.82 12.08
C ARG A 141 10.16 20.59 11.14
N CYS A 142 10.46 20.64 9.83
CA CYS A 142 9.60 20.32 8.71
C CYS A 142 8.33 19.61 9.19
N ARG A 143 7.23 20.35 9.35
CA ARG A 143 5.99 19.82 9.95
C ARG A 143 5.61 18.58 9.16
N ARG A 144 5.84 17.41 9.76
CA ARG A 144 5.49 16.13 9.16
C ARG A 144 3.96 16.12 9.10
N GLU A 145 3.38 16.15 7.90
CA GLU A 145 1.93 16.00 7.73
C GLU A 145 1.56 14.56 8.10
N TYR A 146 0.76 14.41 9.14
CA TYR A 146 0.29 13.12 9.63
C TYR A 146 -1.18 12.93 9.26
N THR A 147 -1.49 11.76 8.70
CA THR A 147 -2.87 11.30 8.55
C THR A 147 -3.37 10.83 9.91
N VAL A 148 -4.50 11.38 10.37
CA VAL A 148 -5.05 11.10 11.71
C VAL A 148 -5.92 9.85 11.71
N GLU A 149 -6.61 9.59 10.60
CA GLU A 149 -7.57 8.50 10.47
C GLU A 149 -6.88 7.12 10.46
N GLU A 150 -7.51 6.14 11.11
CA GLU A 150 -7.12 4.72 11.11
C GLU A 150 -5.66 4.43 11.56
N SER A 151 -4.99 5.36 12.21
CA SER A 151 -3.54 5.26 12.52
C SER A 151 -3.18 4.02 13.34
N ALA A 152 -3.98 3.70 14.36
CA ALA A 152 -3.80 2.49 15.17
C ALA A 152 -4.05 1.20 14.37
N ASP A 153 -5.00 1.21 13.43
CA ASP A 153 -5.30 0.07 12.58
C ASP A 153 -4.24 -0.11 11.49
N HIS A 154 -3.73 0.99 10.91
CA HIS A 154 -2.59 0.98 10.01
C HIS A 154 -1.36 0.34 10.67
N ALA A 155 -1.05 0.72 11.92
CA ALA A 155 0.04 0.11 12.67
C ALA A 155 -0.14 -1.41 12.86
N ARG A 156 -1.37 -1.87 13.15
CA ARG A 156 -1.67 -3.30 13.26
C ARG A 156 -1.46 -4.04 11.93
N ARG A 157 -1.88 -3.44 10.81
CA ARG A 157 -1.68 -4.02 9.47
C ARG A 157 -0.20 -4.19 9.15
N VAL A 158 0.61 -3.16 9.38
CA VAL A 158 2.08 -3.21 9.18
C VAL A 158 2.70 -4.36 9.99
N LEU A 159 2.37 -4.47 11.29
CA LEU A 159 2.93 -5.52 12.14
C LEU A 159 2.46 -6.93 11.76
N ARG A 160 1.23 -7.09 11.27
CA ARG A 160 0.69 -8.39 10.82
C ARG A 160 1.39 -8.87 9.55
N ARG A 161 1.73 -7.95 8.65
CA ARG A 161 2.41 -8.20 7.38
C ARG A 161 3.87 -8.64 7.56
N ALA A 162 4.47 -8.31 8.70
CA ALA A 162 5.85 -8.67 9.03
C ALA A 162 6.02 -10.20 9.12
N GLU A 163 6.69 -10.76 8.13
CA GLU A 163 7.03 -12.19 8.02
C GLU A 163 8.40 -12.52 8.64
N ASN A 164 9.19 -11.51 9.03
CA ASN A 164 10.48 -11.71 9.69
C ASN A 164 10.34 -12.22 11.13
N ALA A 165 11.25 -13.12 11.52
CA ALA A 165 11.25 -13.74 12.85
C ALA A 165 11.52 -12.74 13.98
N ASP A 166 12.26 -11.67 13.68
CA ASP A 166 12.64 -10.58 14.58
C ASP A 166 11.72 -9.35 14.45
N ARG A 167 10.50 -9.55 13.96
CA ARG A 167 9.47 -8.49 13.85
C ARG A 167 9.19 -7.82 15.21
N PRO A 168 8.74 -6.55 15.22
CA PRO A 168 8.49 -5.82 16.46
C PRO A 168 7.52 -6.57 17.37
N GLY A 169 7.89 -6.63 18.65
CA GLY A 169 7.20 -7.46 19.63
C GLY A 169 5.89 -6.88 20.17
N ALA A 170 5.27 -7.61 21.10
CA ALA A 170 4.01 -7.22 21.73
C ALA A 170 4.05 -5.85 22.44
N GLN A 171 5.24 -5.41 22.91
CA GLN A 171 5.41 -4.11 23.55
C GLN A 171 5.24 -2.95 22.56
N VAL A 172 5.82 -3.07 21.36
CA VAL A 172 5.67 -2.08 20.29
C VAL A 172 4.23 -2.06 19.77
N ALA A 173 3.66 -3.25 19.56
CA ALA A 173 2.24 -3.38 19.21
C ALA A 173 1.33 -2.70 20.25
N ALA A 174 1.65 -2.83 21.55
CA ALA A 174 0.89 -2.21 22.62
C ALA A 174 0.95 -0.69 22.61
N ARG A 175 2.12 -0.10 22.34
CA ARG A 175 2.29 1.35 22.21
C ARG A 175 1.53 1.89 21.00
N LEU A 176 1.61 1.19 19.86
CA LEU A 176 0.97 1.63 18.62
C LEU A 176 -0.57 1.58 18.67
N ARG A 177 -1.17 0.93 19.68
CA ARG A 177 -2.63 1.04 19.91
C ARG A 177 -3.08 2.45 20.25
N SER A 178 -2.21 3.31 20.78
CA SER A 178 -2.49 4.72 21.03
C SER A 178 -1.96 5.64 19.92
N ALA A 179 -1.67 5.11 18.73
CA ALA A 179 -1.31 5.93 17.58
C ALA A 179 -2.53 6.74 17.13
N TYR A 180 -2.39 8.06 17.07
CA TYR A 180 -3.43 8.97 16.60
C TYR A 180 -3.07 9.61 15.26
N GLY A 181 -1.81 9.56 14.84
CA GLY A 181 -1.36 10.02 13.53
C GLY A 181 -0.36 9.05 12.93
N HIS A 182 -0.35 8.91 11.61
CA HIS A 182 0.66 8.15 10.89
C HIS A 182 1.09 8.86 9.60
N ARG A 183 2.32 8.60 9.16
CA ARG A 183 2.87 9.10 7.91
C ARG A 183 3.73 8.01 7.29
N ILE A 184 3.53 7.78 6.00
CA ILE A 184 4.27 6.77 5.24
C ILE A 184 5.21 7.50 4.28
N THR A 185 6.50 7.21 4.37
CA THR A 185 7.53 7.82 3.51
C THR A 185 8.43 6.75 2.92
N GLN A 186 8.59 6.73 1.60
CA GLN A 186 9.53 5.81 0.94
C GLN A 186 10.96 6.34 1.08
N ALA A 187 11.74 5.72 1.96
CA ALA A 187 13.11 6.13 2.27
C ALA A 187 14.14 5.58 1.27
N PHE A 188 13.83 4.45 0.62
CA PHE A 188 14.63 3.87 -0.45
C PHE A 188 13.76 3.06 -1.40
N GLY A 189 14.05 3.11 -2.69
CA GLY A 189 13.31 2.37 -3.70
C GLY A 189 13.85 2.69 -5.07
N THR A 190 14.52 1.74 -5.70
CA THR A 190 14.90 1.83 -7.10
C THR A 190 14.70 0.46 -7.70
N ARG A 191 13.78 0.33 -8.67
CA ARG A 191 13.83 -0.78 -9.63
C ARG A 191 15.05 -0.53 -10.52
N ALA A 192 16.24 -0.83 -10.01
CA ALA A 192 17.44 -0.86 -10.84
C ALA A 192 17.37 -2.19 -11.61
N SER A 193 16.92 -2.14 -12.86
CA SER A 193 17.04 -3.30 -13.75
C SER A 193 18.50 -3.57 -14.01
N LEU A 194 19.04 -4.58 -13.34
CA LEU A 194 20.39 -5.08 -13.61
C LEU A 194 20.30 -6.02 -14.82
N PRO A 195 21.08 -5.78 -15.89
CA PRO A 195 21.10 -6.69 -17.02
C PRO A 195 21.71 -8.02 -16.55
N GLY A 196 20.89 -9.07 -16.44
CA GLY A 196 21.38 -10.45 -16.38
C GLY A 196 21.07 -11.29 -15.12
N GLY A 197 20.08 -10.97 -14.30
CA GLY A 197 19.59 -11.97 -13.34
C GLY A 197 18.68 -11.44 -12.25
N ARG A 198 17.43 -11.96 -12.21
CA ARG A 198 16.35 -11.76 -11.22
C ARG A 198 16.52 -10.49 -10.38
N ASP A 199 15.89 -9.39 -10.83
CA ASP A 199 15.73 -8.14 -10.08
C ASP A 199 14.97 -8.42 -8.77
N ALA A 200 15.71 -8.70 -7.70
CA ALA A 200 15.20 -8.56 -6.34
C ALA A 200 15.09 -7.06 -6.06
N GLY A 201 13.99 -6.45 -6.48
CA GLY A 201 13.68 -5.07 -6.14
C GLY A 201 13.43 -4.98 -4.65
N PHE A 202 14.15 -4.09 -3.96
CA PHE A 202 13.89 -3.74 -2.57
C PHE A 202 13.25 -2.35 -2.52
N SER A 203 12.19 -2.23 -1.74
CA SER A 203 11.61 -0.96 -1.32
C SER A 203 11.70 -0.86 0.20
N LEU A 204 12.02 0.33 0.71
CA LEU A 204 12.08 0.64 2.13
C LEU A 204 11.12 1.79 2.42
N TYR A 205 10.19 1.55 3.33
CA TYR A 205 9.21 2.52 3.79
C TYR A 205 9.42 2.81 5.29
N GLU A 206 9.35 4.07 5.66
CA GLU A 206 9.20 4.51 7.04
C GLU A 206 7.71 4.74 7.31
N HIS A 207 7.19 4.09 8.34
CA HIS A 207 5.88 4.33 8.92
C HIS A 207 6.08 5.04 10.26
N ALA A 208 6.01 6.37 10.23
CA ALA A 208 6.12 7.19 11.43
C ALA A 208 4.73 7.35 12.07
N PHE A 209 4.60 7.02 13.35
CA PHE A 209 3.38 7.11 14.13
C PHE A 209 3.54 8.12 15.25
N VAL A 210 2.52 8.97 15.47
CA VAL A 210 2.45 9.85 16.63
C VAL A 210 1.47 9.26 17.64
N LEU A 211 1.91 9.10 18.88
CA LEU A 211 1.16 8.53 19.98
C LEU A 211 0.47 9.61 20.81
N LEU A 212 -0.58 9.26 21.55
CA LEU A 212 -1.34 10.20 22.39
C LEU A 212 -0.50 10.96 23.45
N ASP A 213 0.66 10.42 23.83
CA ASP A 213 1.62 11.08 24.74
C ASP A 213 2.55 12.09 24.03
N GLY A 214 2.38 12.27 22.71
CA GLY A 214 3.19 13.13 21.86
C GLY A 214 4.50 12.49 21.39
N ALA A 215 4.79 11.25 21.77
CA ALA A 215 5.96 10.54 21.29
C ALA A 215 5.77 10.09 19.83
N GLU A 216 6.87 10.10 19.07
CA GLU A 216 6.91 9.58 17.70
C GLU A 216 7.64 8.25 17.67
N VAL A 217 7.06 7.26 17.00
CA VAL A 217 7.61 5.92 16.83
C VAL A 217 7.63 5.59 15.34
N SER A 218 8.81 5.28 14.80
CA SER A 218 8.94 4.84 13.40
C SER A 218 9.09 3.32 13.31
N LEU A 219 8.33 2.71 12.41
CA LEU A 219 8.57 1.35 11.93
C LEU A 219 9.15 1.41 10.52
N TRP A 220 10.05 0.49 10.22
CA TRP A 220 10.74 0.41 8.93
C TRP A 220 10.36 -0.87 8.22
N GLU A 221 9.61 -0.74 7.12
CA GLU A 221 9.15 -1.86 6.31
C GLU A 221 10.07 -2.03 5.10
N VAL A 222 10.57 -3.25 4.91
CA VAL A 222 11.28 -3.70 3.73
C VAL A 222 10.37 -4.60 2.92
N GLU A 223 10.00 -4.15 1.72
CA GLU A 223 9.32 -4.99 0.75
C GLU A 223 10.34 -5.51 -0.27
N HIS A 224 10.34 -6.82 -0.53
CA HIS A 224 11.19 -7.40 -1.56
C HIS A 224 10.64 -8.70 -2.16
N THR A 225 11.16 -9.08 -3.32
CA THR A 225 10.89 -10.38 -3.97
C THR A 225 12.08 -11.34 -3.89
N ALA A 226 13.08 -11.04 -3.05
CA ALA A 226 14.26 -11.87 -2.78
C ALA A 226 13.97 -13.13 -1.94
N THR A 227 12.89 -13.84 -2.28
CA THR A 227 12.48 -15.11 -1.65
C THR A 227 12.76 -16.26 -2.61
N PRO A 228 13.01 -17.50 -2.12
CA PRO A 228 13.29 -18.65 -2.98
C PRO A 228 12.18 -18.93 -4.01
N ASP A 229 10.92 -18.61 -3.67
CA ASP A 229 9.72 -18.74 -4.48
C ASP A 229 9.37 -17.47 -5.29
N GLY A 230 10.10 -16.36 -5.08
CA GLY A 230 9.88 -15.08 -5.74
C GLY A 230 8.62 -14.34 -5.29
N ARG A 231 7.98 -14.78 -4.18
CA ARG A 231 6.83 -14.08 -3.58
C ARG A 231 7.27 -12.76 -2.96
N HIS A 232 6.36 -11.79 -2.96
CA HIS A 232 6.54 -10.56 -2.19
C HIS A 232 6.61 -10.90 -0.70
N MET A 233 7.65 -10.40 -0.06
CA MET A 233 7.97 -10.60 1.34
C MET A 233 8.10 -9.24 1.99
N CYS A 234 7.61 -9.16 3.22
CA CYS A 234 7.54 -7.91 3.95
C CYS A 234 8.17 -8.14 5.32
N GLU A 235 9.28 -7.45 5.57
CA GLU A 235 10.00 -7.52 6.83
C GLU A 235 9.84 -6.16 7.53
N VAL A 236 9.50 -6.13 8.81
CA VAL A 236 9.33 -4.88 9.58
C VAL A 236 10.34 -4.84 10.72
N TYR A 237 10.91 -3.65 10.93
CA TYR A 237 11.96 -3.41 11.91
C TYR A 237 11.67 -2.15 12.73
N GLU A 238 12.16 -2.11 13.97
CA GLU A 238 12.06 -0.92 14.85
C GLU A 238 13.07 0.18 14.48
N SER A 239 14.07 -0.13 13.65
CA SER A 239 15.10 0.85 13.23
C SER A 239 15.47 0.76 11.76
N GLU A 240 15.82 1.90 11.18
CA GLU A 240 16.31 1.99 9.80
C GLU A 240 17.57 1.15 9.58
N GLU A 241 18.45 1.16 10.57
CA GLU A 241 19.73 0.43 10.53
C GLU A 241 19.51 -1.08 10.45
N ALA A 242 18.56 -1.62 11.20
CA ALA A 242 18.18 -3.03 11.14
C ALA A 242 17.57 -3.38 9.78
N ALA A 243 16.65 -2.55 9.27
CA ALA A 243 16.04 -2.73 7.96
C ALA A 243 17.09 -2.72 6.83
N ARG A 244 17.98 -1.72 6.81
CA ARG A 244 19.08 -1.65 5.84
C ARG A 244 20.09 -2.80 6.00
N GLY A 245 20.33 -3.24 7.23
CA GLY A 245 21.16 -4.40 7.54
C GLY A 245 20.59 -5.68 6.91
N ALA A 246 19.30 -5.93 7.10
CA ALA A 246 18.58 -7.05 6.52
C ALA A 246 18.61 -7.02 4.98
N MET A 247 18.32 -5.87 4.37
CA MET A 247 18.44 -5.69 2.92
C MET A 247 19.83 -6.10 2.38
N ARG A 248 20.91 -5.67 3.05
CA ARG A 248 22.28 -6.02 2.65
C ARG A 248 22.57 -7.51 2.80
N LEU A 249 22.06 -8.16 3.85
CA LEU A 249 22.21 -9.61 4.05
C LEU A 249 21.49 -10.39 2.96
N ARG A 250 20.23 -10.04 2.66
CA ARG A 250 19.42 -10.68 1.61
C ARG A 250 20.01 -10.46 0.21
N ALA A 251 20.59 -9.30 -0.05
CA ALA A 251 21.29 -9.03 -1.32
C ALA A 251 22.54 -9.92 -1.52
N ARG A 252 23.13 -10.47 -0.45
CA ARG A 252 24.31 -11.37 -0.51
C ARG A 252 23.95 -12.85 -0.61
N VAL A 253 22.80 -13.25 -0.07
CA VAL A 253 22.29 -14.63 -0.13
C VAL A 253 21.58 -14.81 -1.46
N ARG A 254 22.35 -15.21 -2.47
CA ARG A 254 21.91 -15.49 -3.85
C ARG A 254 21.62 -16.97 -4.04
#